data_AF-A0A8S8YKM2-F1
#
_entry.id   AF-A0A8S8YKM2-F1
#
_cell.length_a   1.000
_cell.length_b   1.000
_cell.length_c   1.000
_cell.angle_alpha   90.00
_cell.angle_beta   90.00
_cell.angle_gamma   90.00
#
_symmetry.space_group_name_H-M   'P 1'
#
loop_
_entity.id
_entity.type
_entity.pdbx_description
1 polymer ?
#
loop_
_entity_poly.entity_id
_entity_poly.type
_entity_poly.pdbx_seq_one_letter_code
_entity_poly.pdbx_strand_id
1 'polypeptide(L)'
;MADDVTAGLVSIPGKAVKLHHLVKAPENAIESIRIREGWNADEPATVYTTPERLPDGTHCTAATVILRTRGCQWWWKSGCTFCGYFNDVRDDVTSLNLHAQWLAAKNQLNNFEGV
;
A
#
# COMPACT_ATOMS: atom_id res chain seq x y z
N MET A 1 -0.82 30.45 -35.99
CA MET A 1 0.18 29.56 -35.37
C MET A 1 -0.07 29.66 -33.88
N ALA A 2 -0.84 28.72 -33.34
CA ALA A 2 -1.10 28.65 -31.91
C ALA A 2 -0.19 27.54 -31.38
N ASP A 3 0.81 27.93 -30.61
CA ASP A 3 1.69 27.00 -29.92
C ASP A 3 0.86 26.32 -28.83
N ASP A 4 0.40 25.11 -29.12
CA ASP A 4 -0.25 24.26 -28.13
C ASP A 4 0.77 23.95 -27.04
N VAL A 5 0.59 24.58 -25.89
CA VAL A 5 1.45 24.40 -24.72
C VAL A 5 1.25 22.99 -24.19
N THR A 6 2.02 22.03 -24.69
CA THR A 6 2.15 20.70 -24.08
C THR A 6 3.11 20.76 -22.90
N ALA A 7 2.71 21.47 -21.84
CA ALA A 7 3.40 21.38 -20.56
C ALA A 7 3.26 19.94 -20.02
N GLY A 8 4.30 19.13 -20.21
CA GLY A 8 4.45 17.81 -19.58
C GLY A 8 4.14 16.57 -20.44
N LEU A 9 3.95 16.70 -21.75
CA LEU A 9 3.79 15.52 -22.64
C LEU A 9 5.10 15.22 -23.39
N VAL A 10 5.74 14.10 -23.04
CA VAL A 10 6.83 13.51 -23.82
C VAL A 10 6.19 12.65 -24.92
N SER A 11 6.46 12.96 -26.19
CA SER A 11 6.02 12.11 -27.31
C SER A 11 6.83 10.82 -27.32
N ILE A 12 6.24 9.75 -26.80
CA ILE A 12 6.83 8.41 -26.81
C ILE A 12 6.12 7.59 -27.90
N PRO A 13 6.84 7.01 -28.88
CA PRO A 13 6.23 6.18 -29.91
C PRO A 13 5.61 4.93 -29.28
N GLY A 14 4.29 4.76 -29.39
CA GLY A 14 3.54 3.65 -28.78
C GLY A 14 2.16 4.09 -28.28
N LYS A 15 1.38 3.15 -27.71
CA LYS A 15 0.10 3.46 -27.07
C LYS A 15 0.33 4.49 -25.95
N ALA A 16 -0.47 5.55 -25.89
CA ALA A 16 -0.36 6.55 -24.83
C ALA A 16 -0.45 5.87 -23.46
N VAL A 17 0.67 5.87 -22.72
CA VAL A 17 0.75 5.35 -21.36
C VAL A 17 0.77 6.56 -20.43
N LYS A 18 -0.02 6.52 -19.35
CA LYS A 18 0.04 7.58 -18.33
C LYS A 18 1.48 7.69 -17.80
N LEU A 19 1.99 8.92 -17.68
CA LEU A 19 3.37 9.19 -17.24
C LEU A 19 3.73 8.50 -15.93
N HIS A 20 2.77 8.33 -15.02
CA HIS A 20 2.99 7.60 -13.77
C HIS A 20 3.41 6.13 -13.98
N HIS A 21 3.06 5.46 -15.07
CA HIS A 21 3.56 4.11 -15.34
C HIS A 21 5.04 4.12 -15.80
N LEU A 22 5.53 5.26 -16.28
CA LEU A 22 6.88 5.45 -16.82
C LEU A 22 7.83 6.08 -15.80
N VAL A 23 7.30 6.88 -14.86
CA VAL A 23 8.06 7.71 -13.91
C VAL A 23 7.97 7.20 -12.47
N LYS A 24 7.09 6.25 -12.16
CA LYS A 24 7.11 5.61 -10.84
C LYS A 24 8.43 4.88 -10.64
N ALA A 25 9.34 5.56 -9.94
CA ALA A 25 9.93 5.22 -8.64
C ALA A 25 10.07 3.70 -8.33
N PRO A 26 11.00 3.29 -7.44
CA PRO A 26 11.41 1.90 -7.19
C PRO A 26 10.32 0.82 -7.16
N GLU A 27 9.04 1.14 -6.93
CA GLU A 27 7.89 0.23 -7.02
C GLU A 27 7.68 -0.49 -8.37
N ASN A 28 8.15 0.06 -9.50
CA ASN A 28 8.05 -0.59 -10.81
C ASN A 28 9.29 -1.40 -11.20
N ALA A 29 10.30 -1.46 -10.32
CA ALA A 29 11.43 -2.34 -10.53
C ALA A 29 10.94 -3.79 -10.59
N ILE A 30 11.57 -4.61 -11.45
CA ILE A 30 11.21 -6.03 -11.63
C ILE A 30 11.18 -6.76 -10.28
N GLU A 31 12.10 -6.43 -9.39
CA GLU A 31 12.16 -7.02 -8.06
C GLU A 31 10.97 -6.62 -7.18
N SER A 32 10.61 -5.34 -7.17
CA SER A 32 9.44 -4.83 -6.45
C SER A 32 8.15 -5.51 -6.94
N ILE A 33 8.00 -5.71 -8.25
CA ILE A 33 6.87 -6.44 -8.84
C ILE A 33 6.85 -7.89 -8.35
N ARG A 34 7.98 -8.59 -8.41
CA ARG A 34 8.10 -10.00 -7.97
C ARG A 34 7.73 -10.18 -6.51
N ILE A 35 8.27 -9.33 -5.62
CA ILE A 35 7.95 -9.35 -4.19
C ILE A 35 6.44 -9.21 -4.01
N ARG A 36 5.87 -8.21 -4.67
CA ARG A 36 4.48 -7.80 -4.51
C ARG A 36 3.49 -8.87 -5.00
N GLU A 37 3.78 -9.49 -6.14
CA GLU A 37 2.98 -10.58 -6.70
C GLU A 37 3.16 -11.91 -5.94
N GLY A 38 4.30 -12.08 -5.26
CA GLY A 38 4.63 -13.28 -4.49
C GLY A 38 3.92 -13.40 -3.14
N TRP A 39 3.37 -12.32 -2.59
CA TRP A 39 2.72 -12.35 -1.29
C TRP A 39 1.38 -13.07 -1.27
N ASN A 40 1.03 -13.77 -0.19
CA ASN A 40 -0.33 -14.26 -0.01
C ASN A 40 -1.32 -13.08 0.19
N ALA A 41 -2.35 -12.98 -0.64
CA ALA A 41 -3.37 -11.93 -0.54
C ALA A 41 -4.27 -12.09 0.71
N ASP A 42 -4.38 -13.30 1.26
CA ASP A 42 -5.19 -13.58 2.46
C ASP A 42 -4.51 -13.17 3.77
N GLU A 43 -3.22 -12.82 3.72
CA GLU A 43 -2.42 -12.48 4.90
C GLU A 43 -2.10 -10.98 4.98
N PRO A 44 -2.21 -10.35 6.16
CA PRO A 44 -1.82 -8.96 6.35
C PRO A 44 -0.32 -8.79 6.14
N ALA A 45 0.11 -7.59 5.75
CA ALA A 45 1.52 -7.28 5.56
C ALA A 45 2.31 -7.43 6.86
N THR A 46 1.75 -6.91 7.95
CA THR A 46 2.28 -7.09 9.29
C THR A 46 1.20 -6.80 10.32
N VAL A 47 1.37 -7.38 11.50
CA VAL A 47 0.56 -7.15 12.69
C VAL A 47 1.52 -7.04 13.86
N TYR A 48 1.44 -5.95 14.62
CA TYR A 48 2.30 -5.74 15.79
C TYR A 48 1.64 -4.81 16.81
N THR A 49 2.18 -4.81 18.02
CA THR A 49 1.73 -3.95 19.11
C THR A 49 2.86 -3.01 19.53
N THR A 50 2.52 -1.77 19.85
CA THR A 50 3.48 -0.77 20.36
C THR A 50 2.98 -0.17 21.67
N PRO A 51 3.84 0.03 22.67
CA PRO A 51 3.50 0.85 23.82
C PRO A 51 3.21 2.28 23.34
N GLU A 52 2.09 2.84 23.76
CA GLU A 52 1.65 4.19 23.35
C GLU A 52 1.13 4.95 24.58
N ARG A 53 0.83 6.24 24.41
CA ARG A 53 0.22 7.07 25.45
C ARG A 53 -1.05 7.73 24.95
N LEU A 54 -2.08 7.66 25.76
CA LEU A 54 -3.29 8.44 25.57
C LEU A 54 -2.99 9.94 25.80
N PRO A 55 -3.86 10.85 25.31
CA PRO A 55 -3.64 12.30 25.47
C PRO A 55 -3.53 12.78 26.92
N ASP A 56 -4.08 12.02 27.87
CA ASP A 56 -3.99 12.29 29.32
C ASP A 56 -2.70 11.77 29.96
N GLY A 57 -1.82 11.11 29.19
CA GLY A 57 -0.57 10.53 29.64
C GLY A 57 -0.66 9.08 30.12
N THR A 58 -1.85 8.48 30.13
CA THR A 58 -2.05 7.08 30.51
C THR A 58 -1.35 6.16 29.50
N HIS A 59 -0.58 5.18 29.99
CA HIS A 59 0.05 4.17 29.14
C HIS A 59 -1.01 3.22 28.56
N CYS A 60 -0.93 2.95 27.27
CA CYS A 60 -1.75 1.95 26.57
C CYS A 60 -0.90 1.13 25.60
N THR A 61 -1.52 0.14 24.95
CA THR A 61 -0.87 -0.67 23.93
C THR A 61 -1.61 -0.51 22.60
N ALA A 62 -1.03 0.18 21.63
CA ALA A 62 -1.66 0.31 20.32
C ALA A 62 -1.41 -0.93 19.46
N ALA A 63 -2.46 -1.53 18.92
CA ALA A 63 -2.35 -2.52 17.86
C ALA A 63 -2.24 -1.83 16.49
N THR A 64 -1.25 -2.23 15.69
CA THR A 64 -1.11 -1.82 14.29
C THR A 64 -1.29 -3.02 13.37
N VAL A 65 -2.20 -2.89 12.41
CA VAL A 65 -2.47 -3.89 11.37
C VAL A 65 -2.28 -3.23 10.02
N ILE A 66 -1.36 -3.75 9.21
CA ILE A 66 -1.13 -3.28 7.84
C ILE A 66 -1.74 -4.28 6.88
N LEU A 67 -2.78 -3.86 6.17
CA LEU A 67 -3.47 -4.70 5.20
C LEU A 67 -2.83 -4.58 3.81
N ARG A 68 -2.73 -5.71 3.11
CA ARG A 68 -2.45 -5.75 1.68
C ARG A 68 -3.70 -5.37 0.92
N THR A 69 -3.72 -4.15 0.40
CA THR A 69 -4.86 -3.58 -0.34
C THR A 69 -4.44 -3.25 -1.76
N ARG A 70 -5.37 -2.76 -2.58
CA ARG A 70 -5.07 -2.15 -3.90
C ARG A 70 -4.30 -0.83 -3.82
N GLY A 71 -3.86 -0.42 -2.63
CA GLY A 71 -3.12 0.82 -2.40
C GLY A 71 -4.04 2.02 -2.16
N CYS A 72 -3.50 3.01 -1.44
CA CYS A 72 -4.19 4.24 -1.10
C CYS A 72 -4.21 5.23 -2.27
N GLN A 73 -4.83 6.41 -2.08
CA GLN A 73 -4.90 7.44 -3.12
C GLN A 73 -3.51 7.85 -3.65
N TRP A 74 -2.50 7.89 -2.79
CA TRP A 74 -1.13 8.25 -3.20
C TRP A 74 -0.48 7.18 -4.05
N TRP A 75 -0.72 5.90 -3.74
CA TRP A 75 -0.33 4.80 -4.63
C TRP A 75 -0.81 5.07 -6.04
N TRP A 76 -2.08 5.44 -6.24
CA TRP A 76 -2.64 5.63 -7.58
C TRP A 76 -2.24 6.94 -8.27
N LYS A 77 -2.03 8.03 -7.52
CA LYS A 77 -1.82 9.37 -8.11
C LYS A 77 -0.36 9.78 -8.23
N SER A 78 0.46 9.53 -7.21
CA SER A 78 1.80 10.10 -7.07
C SER A 78 2.90 9.07 -6.78
N GLY A 79 2.53 7.80 -6.56
CA GLY A 79 3.40 6.79 -5.95
C GLY A 79 3.35 6.88 -4.41
N CYS A 80 3.55 5.75 -3.71
CA CYS A 80 3.75 5.73 -2.26
C CYS A 80 5.23 5.57 -1.95
N THR A 81 5.89 6.62 -1.46
CA THR A 81 7.29 6.53 -0.98
C THR A 81 7.41 6.68 0.54
N PHE A 82 6.36 7.17 1.20
CA PHE A 82 6.42 7.53 2.63
C PHE A 82 5.96 6.40 3.55
N CYS A 83 5.14 5.47 3.05
CA CYS A 83 4.49 4.45 3.87
C CYS A 83 5.36 3.22 4.17
N GLY A 84 6.48 3.02 3.46
CA GLY A 84 7.33 1.82 3.58
C GLY A 84 6.74 0.53 2.99
N TYR A 85 5.42 0.39 2.95
CA TYR A 85 4.69 -0.81 2.50
C TYR A 85 4.31 -0.80 1.00
N PHE A 86 5.07 -0.10 0.16
CA PHE A 86 4.75 0.00 -1.27
C PHE A 86 4.87 -1.33 -2.02
N ASN A 87 5.71 -2.24 -1.50
CA ASN A 87 5.87 -3.61 -2.01
C ASN A 87 4.82 -4.59 -1.47
N ASP A 88 3.89 -4.15 -0.62
CA ASP A 88 2.82 -4.97 -0.05
C ASP A 88 1.44 -4.68 -0.66
N VAL A 89 1.38 -3.78 -1.65
CA VAL A 89 0.14 -3.45 -2.39
C VAL A 89 -0.22 -4.57 -3.35
N ARG A 90 -1.48 -4.97 -3.51
CA ARG A 90 -1.87 -5.95 -4.53
C ARG A 90 -3.07 -5.47 -5.33
N ASP A 91 -2.92 -5.41 -6.64
CA ASP A 91 -3.97 -4.91 -7.55
C ASP A 91 -5.15 -5.90 -7.67
N ASP A 92 -4.89 -7.19 -7.43
CA ASP A 92 -5.86 -8.29 -7.52
C ASP A 92 -6.57 -8.62 -6.21
N VAL A 93 -6.27 -7.91 -5.11
CA VAL A 93 -6.94 -8.12 -3.82
C VAL A 93 -8.45 -7.94 -3.96
N THR A 94 -9.18 -8.90 -3.40
CA THR A 94 -10.65 -8.93 -3.34
C THR A 94 -11.15 -8.60 -1.94
N SER A 95 -12.47 -8.38 -1.81
CA SER A 95 -13.09 -8.20 -0.50
C SER A 95 -12.93 -9.43 0.39
N LEU A 96 -12.99 -10.65 -0.14
CA LEU A 96 -12.79 -11.88 0.63
C LEU A 96 -11.39 -11.95 1.23
N ASN A 97 -10.37 -11.57 0.46
CA ASN A 97 -9.00 -11.50 0.95
C ASN A 97 -8.88 -10.52 2.11
N LEU A 98 -9.49 -9.32 2.02
CA LEU A 98 -9.47 -8.35 3.12
C LEU A 98 -10.14 -8.87 4.40
N HIS A 99 -11.23 -9.63 4.27
CA HIS A 99 -11.85 -10.28 5.43
C HIS A 99 -10.94 -11.37 6.02
N ALA A 100 -10.27 -12.16 5.18
CA ALA A 100 -9.29 -13.15 5.63
C ALA A 100 -8.13 -12.49 6.39
N GLN A 101 -7.59 -11.38 5.87
CA GLN A 101 -6.54 -10.61 6.53
C GLN A 101 -7.00 -10.07 7.89
N TRP A 102 -8.22 -9.56 7.98
CA TRP A 102 -8.81 -9.07 9.23
C TRP A 102 -8.97 -10.19 10.26
N LEU A 103 -9.44 -11.37 9.83
CA LEU A 103 -9.56 -12.54 10.71
C LEU A 103 -8.19 -13.03 11.18
N ALA A 104 -7.18 -13.03 10.31
CA ALA A 104 -5.81 -13.36 10.69
C ALA A 104 -5.27 -12.39 11.75
N ALA A 105 -5.50 -11.07 11.57
CA ALA A 105 -5.09 -10.06 12.55
C ALA A 105 -5.81 -10.23 13.90
N LYS A 106 -7.12 -10.48 13.89
CA LYS A 106 -7.89 -10.80 15.11
C LYS A 106 -7.30 -11.99 15.86
N ASN A 107 -6.97 -13.07 15.15
CA ASN A 107 -6.39 -14.26 15.77
C ASN A 107 -5.03 -13.96 16.40
N GLN A 108 -4.17 -13.18 15.73
CA GLN A 108 -2.85 -12.81 16.27
C GLN A 108 -2.94 -11.88 17.49
N LEU A 109 -3.97 -11.03 17.55
CA LEU A 109 -4.16 -10.04 18.61
C LEU A 109 -5.16 -10.47 19.68
N ASN A 110 -5.46 -11.77 19.81
CA ASN A 110 -6.47 -12.28 20.75
C ASN A 110 -7.79 -11.48 20.71
N ASN A 111 -8.38 -11.32 19.53
CA ASN A 111 -9.57 -10.49 19.29
C ASN A 111 -9.47 -9.04 19.78
N PHE A 112 -8.26 -8.48 19.83
CA PHE A 112 -7.97 -7.15 20.36
C PHE A 112 -8.27 -7.00 21.87
N GLU A 113 -8.34 -8.10 22.62
CA GLU A 113 -8.46 -8.03 24.07
C GLU A 113 -7.12 -7.62 24.69
N GLY A 114 -7.09 -6.51 25.41
CA GLY A 114 -5.91 -6.02 26.13
C GLY A 114 -4.95 -5.13 25.33
N VAL A 115 -5.34 -4.77 24.10
CA VAL A 115 -4.73 -3.69 23.28
C VAL A 115 -5.64 -2.48 23.27
#